data_AF-A0A8B7TGL1-F1
#
_entry.id   AF-A0A8B7TGL1-F1
#
_cell.length_a   1.000
_cell.length_b   1.000
_cell.length_c   1.000
_cell.angle_alpha   90.00
_cell.angle_beta   90.00
_cell.angle_gamma   90.00
#
_symmetry.space_group_name_H-M   'P 1'
#
loop_
_entity.id
_entity.type
_entity.pdbx_description
1 polymer ?
#
loop_
_entity_poly.entity_id
_entity_poly.type
_entity_poly.pdbx_seq_one_letter_code
_entity_poly.pdbx_strand_id
1 'polypeptide(L)'
;MHQVSATMRSITLSWPQPEQPNGIILDYEIRYYEKEHNEFNSSMARSQTNTARIDGLRPGMVYVVQVRARTVAGYGKFSGKMCFQTLTDDDYKSELREQLPLIAGSAAAGVVFVVSLVAISIVCSRKRAYSKEAVYSDKLQHYSTGRGSPGMKIYIDPFTYEDPNEAVREFAKEIDVSFVKIEEVIGAGEFGEVYKGRLKLPGKREIYVAIKTLKAGYSEKQRRDFLSEASIMGQFDHPNIIRLEGVVTKSRPVMIITEFMENGALDSFLRQNDGQFTVIQLVGMLRGIAAGMKYLSEMNYVHRDLAARNILVNSNLVCKVSDFGLSRYLQDDTSDPTYTSSLGGKIPVRWTAPEAIAYRKFTSASDVWSYGIVMWEVMSFGERPYWDMSNQDVINAIEQDYRLPPPMDCPAALHQLMLDCWQKDRNSRPRFAEIVNTLDKMIRNPASLKTVATVTAVPSQPLLDRSIPDFTAFTTVDDWLSAIKMVQYRDSFLTAGFTSLQLVTQMTSEDLLRIGVTLAGHQKKILNSIHSMRVQMSQSPTAMA
;
A
#
# COMPACT_ATOMS: atom_id res chain seq x y z
N MET A 1 -61.81 38.96 31.05
CA MET A 1 -62.00 37.78 30.19
C MET A 1 -61.96 38.25 28.76
N HIS A 2 -61.24 37.57 27.89
CA HIS A 2 -61.12 37.93 26.47
C HIS A 2 -61.25 36.68 25.59
N GLN A 3 -61.63 36.89 24.33
CA GLN A 3 -61.75 35.84 23.31
C GLN A 3 -60.39 35.60 22.67
N VAL A 4 -59.93 34.35 22.68
CA VAL A 4 -58.68 33.90 22.05
C VAL A 4 -58.94 33.51 20.60
N SER A 5 -60.03 32.79 20.36
CA SER A 5 -60.50 32.43 19.03
C SER A 5 -61.99 32.14 19.05
N ALA A 6 -62.66 32.31 17.91
CA ALA A 6 -64.03 31.86 17.70
C ALA A 6 -64.10 31.06 16.40
N THR A 7 -64.98 30.08 16.38
CA THR A 7 -65.43 29.41 15.17
C THR A 7 -66.95 29.58 15.08
N MET A 8 -67.56 28.99 14.06
CA MET A 8 -69.02 28.92 13.96
C MET A 8 -69.68 28.15 15.11
N ARG A 9 -68.98 27.23 15.76
CA ARG A 9 -69.57 26.32 16.75
C ARG A 9 -68.83 26.29 18.08
N SER A 10 -67.81 27.12 18.23
CA SER A 10 -67.03 27.15 19.46
C SER A 10 -66.43 28.52 19.72
N ILE A 11 -66.24 28.84 20.99
CA ILE A 11 -65.50 30.04 21.42
C ILE A 11 -64.45 29.61 22.44
N THR A 12 -63.20 30.04 22.23
CA THR A 12 -62.10 29.85 23.16
C THR A 12 -61.89 31.14 23.94
N LEU A 13 -62.00 31.05 25.27
CA LEU A 13 -61.93 32.18 26.18
C LEU A 13 -60.76 32.02 27.15
N SER A 14 -60.14 33.14 27.51
CA SER A 14 -59.15 33.21 28.59
C SER A 14 -59.47 34.34 29.57
N TRP A 15 -59.19 34.12 30.84
CA TRP A 15 -59.46 35.10 31.91
C TRP A 15 -58.32 35.17 32.93
N PRO A 16 -58.15 36.32 33.59
CA PRO A 16 -57.23 36.42 34.71
C PRO A 16 -57.78 35.67 35.93
N GLN A 17 -56.89 35.27 36.84
CA GLN A 17 -57.30 34.70 38.13
C GLN A 17 -57.95 35.78 39.02
N PRO A 18 -58.86 35.42 39.96
CA PRO A 18 -59.40 36.35 40.94
C PRO A 18 -58.29 36.99 41.79
N GLU A 19 -58.40 38.29 42.10
CA GLU A 19 -57.39 39.04 42.86
C GLU A 19 -57.26 38.58 44.33
N GLN A 20 -58.35 38.06 44.92
CA GLN A 20 -58.36 37.51 46.29
C GLN A 20 -59.04 36.13 46.29
N PRO A 21 -58.32 35.06 45.89
CA PRO A 21 -58.87 33.72 45.96
C PRO A 21 -58.85 33.25 47.43
N ASN A 22 -60.00 32.84 47.97
CA ASN A 22 -60.12 32.24 49.31
C ASN A 22 -59.57 30.80 49.30
N GLY A 23 -58.25 30.65 49.12
CA GLY A 23 -57.53 29.39 49.01
C GLY A 23 -57.04 29.05 47.59
N ILE A 24 -56.45 27.88 47.42
CA ILE A 24 -55.92 27.39 46.12
C ILE A 24 -57.10 27.11 45.17
N ILE A 25 -57.03 27.63 43.95
CA ILE A 25 -58.02 27.38 42.90
C ILE A 25 -57.83 25.97 42.35
N LEU A 26 -58.88 25.16 42.41
CA LEU A 26 -58.90 23.78 41.94
C LEU A 26 -59.32 23.69 40.47
N ASP A 27 -60.40 24.38 40.12
CA ASP A 27 -60.89 24.52 38.74
C ASP A 27 -61.78 25.77 38.60
N TYR A 28 -62.21 26.02 37.38
CA TYR A 28 -63.15 27.06 37.00
C TYR A 28 -64.42 26.44 36.43
N GLU A 29 -65.55 27.08 36.74
CA GLU A 29 -66.84 26.75 36.16
C GLU A 29 -67.33 27.93 35.33
N ILE A 30 -67.68 27.62 34.08
CA ILE A 30 -68.08 28.56 33.05
C ILE A 30 -69.57 28.41 32.82
N ARG A 31 -70.35 29.44 33.15
CA ARG A 31 -71.77 29.55 32.81
C ARG A 31 -71.89 30.24 31.48
N TYR A 32 -72.66 29.66 30.56
CA TYR A 32 -72.96 30.32 29.30
C TYR A 32 -74.39 30.07 28.84
N TYR A 33 -74.97 31.06 28.20
CA TYR A 33 -76.30 31.00 27.62
C TYR A 33 -76.42 31.99 26.47
N GLU A 34 -77.35 31.75 25.57
CA GLU A 34 -77.60 32.70 24.48
C GLU A 34 -78.24 33.97 25.02
N LYS A 35 -77.78 35.13 24.53
CA LYS A 35 -78.21 36.44 25.04
C LYS A 35 -79.73 36.65 24.98
N GLU A 36 -80.40 36.01 24.02
CA GLU A 36 -81.86 36.07 23.85
C GLU A 36 -82.62 35.15 24.81
N HIS A 37 -81.94 34.21 25.47
CA HIS A 37 -82.52 33.30 26.44
C HIS A 37 -82.29 33.77 27.88
N ASN A 38 -83.21 33.39 28.77
CA ASN A 38 -83.14 33.75 30.17
C ASN A 38 -82.09 32.90 30.91
N GLU A 39 -81.50 33.44 32.00
CA GLU A 39 -80.39 32.80 32.74
C GLU A 39 -80.72 31.39 33.26
N PHE A 40 -82.01 31.08 33.40
CA PHE A 40 -82.51 29.76 33.80
C PHE A 40 -82.16 28.62 32.83
N ASN A 41 -81.89 28.90 31.56
CA ASN A 41 -81.49 27.91 30.54
C ASN A 41 -79.97 27.91 30.29
N SER A 42 -79.16 28.17 31.32
CA SER A 42 -77.71 28.22 31.17
C SER A 42 -77.06 26.85 31.15
N SER A 43 -76.10 26.69 30.26
CA SER A 43 -75.19 25.55 30.22
C SER A 43 -73.95 25.82 31.08
N MET A 44 -73.34 24.74 31.58
CA MET A 44 -72.14 24.80 32.42
C MET A 44 -71.01 24.00 31.76
N ALA A 45 -69.82 24.59 31.69
CA ALA A 45 -68.58 23.91 31.34
C ALA A 45 -67.57 24.05 32.49
N ARG A 46 -66.57 23.17 32.54
CA ARG A 46 -65.49 23.24 33.53
C ARG A 46 -64.13 23.27 32.85
N SER A 47 -63.19 23.98 33.44
CA SER A 47 -61.79 23.97 33.02
C SER A 47 -60.85 23.97 34.22
N GLN A 48 -59.79 23.17 34.13
CA GLN A 48 -58.74 23.12 35.16
C GLN A 48 -57.79 24.32 35.07
N THR A 49 -57.80 25.05 33.95
CA THR A 49 -56.94 26.21 33.71
C THR A 49 -57.79 27.46 33.47
N ASN A 50 -57.14 28.62 33.41
CA ASN A 50 -57.79 29.90 33.17
C ASN A 50 -58.16 30.15 31.69
N THR A 51 -58.22 29.08 30.89
CA THR A 51 -58.60 29.09 29.49
C THR A 51 -59.54 27.91 29.23
N ALA A 52 -60.61 28.12 28.46
CA ALA A 52 -61.54 27.07 28.09
C ALA A 52 -62.10 27.27 26.68
N ARG A 53 -62.35 26.15 26.00
CA ARG A 53 -63.10 26.10 24.75
C ARG A 53 -64.51 25.63 25.04
N ILE A 54 -65.50 26.42 24.63
CA ILE A 54 -66.92 26.07 24.71
C ILE A 54 -67.32 25.60 23.31
N ASP A 55 -67.70 24.33 23.19
CA ASP A 55 -68.12 23.71 21.92
C ASP A 55 -69.65 23.54 21.85
N GLY A 56 -70.16 23.24 20.64
CA GLY A 56 -71.58 22.99 20.41
C GLY A 56 -72.45 24.25 20.37
N LEU A 57 -71.83 25.42 20.16
CA LEU A 57 -72.53 26.69 20.00
C LEU A 57 -73.17 26.80 18.62
N ARG A 58 -74.20 27.64 18.50
CA ARG A 58 -74.89 27.87 17.24
C ARG A 58 -74.25 29.05 16.49
N PRO A 59 -74.05 28.94 15.15
CA PRO A 59 -73.38 29.98 14.37
C PRO A 59 -74.07 31.34 14.42
N GLY A 60 -73.27 32.41 14.36
CA GLY A 60 -73.75 33.81 14.33
C GLY A 60 -74.38 34.36 15.62
N MET A 61 -74.55 33.56 16.67
CA MET A 61 -75.25 33.97 17.89
C MET A 61 -74.32 34.57 18.95
N VAL A 62 -74.90 35.43 19.80
CA VAL A 62 -74.21 36.05 20.93
C VAL A 62 -74.50 35.28 22.21
N TYR A 63 -73.44 34.81 22.86
CA TYR A 63 -73.49 34.10 24.13
C TYR A 63 -73.02 34.99 25.27
N VAL A 64 -73.79 35.02 26.35
CA VAL A 64 -73.39 35.61 27.63
C VAL A 64 -72.62 34.56 28.42
N VAL A 65 -71.42 34.90 28.88
CA VAL A 65 -70.52 34.01 29.61
C VAL A 65 -70.12 34.64 30.94
N GLN A 66 -70.11 33.80 31.98
CA GLN A 66 -69.61 34.14 33.31
C GLN A 66 -68.74 32.99 33.83
N VAL A 67 -67.70 33.32 34.58
CA VAL A 67 -66.79 32.33 35.16
C VAL A 67 -66.68 32.53 36.65
N ARG A 68 -66.64 31.42 37.41
CA ARG A 68 -66.28 31.43 38.83
C ARG A 68 -65.14 30.43 39.09
N ALA A 69 -64.31 30.75 40.06
CA ALA A 69 -63.30 29.83 40.57
C ALA A 69 -63.87 28.95 41.69
N ARG A 70 -63.42 27.71 41.80
CA ARG A 70 -63.68 26.83 42.93
C ARG A 70 -62.39 26.61 43.71
N THR A 71 -62.44 26.84 45.02
CA THR A 71 -61.36 26.52 45.94
C THR A 71 -61.79 25.39 46.88
N VAL A 72 -60.91 24.98 47.79
CA VAL A 72 -61.24 24.04 48.87
C VAL A 72 -62.37 24.55 49.79
N ALA A 73 -62.59 25.87 49.87
CA ALA A 73 -63.66 26.47 50.64
C ALA A 73 -65.01 26.52 49.88
N GLY A 74 -65.04 26.06 48.63
CA GLY A 74 -66.23 26.04 47.77
C GLY A 74 -66.14 26.97 46.57
N TYR A 75 -67.29 27.31 46.00
CA TYR A 75 -67.38 28.16 44.80
C TYR A 75 -67.37 29.65 45.14
N GLY A 76 -66.54 30.41 44.43
CA GLY A 76 -66.56 31.87 44.48
C GLY A 76 -67.76 32.47 43.73
N LYS A 77 -67.86 33.81 43.77
CA LYS A 77 -68.86 34.55 42.99
C LYS A 77 -68.55 34.47 41.50
N PHE A 78 -69.60 34.45 40.67
CA PHE A 78 -69.44 34.58 39.22
C PHE A 78 -68.89 35.96 38.86
N SER A 79 -68.08 35.99 37.79
CA SER A 79 -67.64 37.21 37.15
C SER A 79 -68.84 38.02 36.60
N GLY A 80 -68.57 39.27 36.24
CA GLY A 80 -69.50 40.04 35.40
C GLY A 80 -69.87 39.30 34.12
N LYS A 81 -71.07 39.58 33.61
CA LYS A 81 -71.60 39.04 32.35
C LYS A 81 -70.80 39.62 31.18
N MET A 82 -70.18 38.76 30.36
CA MET A 82 -69.48 39.16 29.15
C MET A 82 -70.13 38.53 27.93
N CYS A 83 -70.18 39.23 26.80
CA CYS A 83 -70.80 38.72 25.57
C CYS A 83 -69.74 38.35 24.54
N PHE A 84 -69.90 37.19 23.91
CA PHE A 84 -69.04 36.73 22.82
C PHE A 84 -69.89 36.18 21.68
N GLN A 85 -69.46 36.39 20.43
CA GLN A 85 -70.21 36.00 19.24
C GLN A 85 -69.47 34.91 18.46
N THR A 86 -70.18 33.85 18.07
CA THR A 86 -69.67 32.85 17.12
C THR A 86 -69.70 33.40 15.69
N LEU A 87 -68.77 32.98 14.85
CA LEU A 87 -68.68 33.42 13.45
C LEU A 87 -69.90 33.01 12.61
N THR A 88 -70.20 33.79 11.56
CA THR A 88 -71.23 33.46 10.56
C THR A 88 -70.65 32.62 9.39
N ASP A 89 -71.51 32.12 8.50
CA ASP A 89 -71.10 31.33 7.33
C ASP A 89 -70.26 32.11 6.32
N ASP A 90 -70.46 33.42 6.24
CA ASP A 90 -69.68 34.29 5.37
C ASP A 90 -68.33 34.68 6.01
N ASP A 91 -68.28 34.88 7.33
CA ASP A 91 -67.04 35.24 8.04
C ASP A 91 -66.01 34.08 8.03
N TYR A 92 -66.48 32.83 8.22
CA TYR A 92 -65.61 31.64 8.19
C TYR A 92 -65.05 31.36 6.80
N LYS A 93 -65.86 31.57 5.74
CA LYS A 93 -65.41 31.44 4.35
C LYS A 93 -64.40 32.53 3.97
N SER A 94 -64.50 33.73 4.56
CA SER A 94 -63.54 34.82 4.36
C SER A 94 -62.18 34.51 5.00
N GLU A 95 -62.14 34.05 6.26
CA GLU A 95 -60.89 33.66 6.95
C GLU A 95 -60.18 32.49 6.26
N LEU A 96 -60.93 31.48 5.79
CA LEU A 96 -60.36 30.34 5.06
C LEU A 96 -59.78 30.76 3.70
N ARG A 97 -60.42 31.74 3.03
CA ARG A 97 -60.00 32.26 1.72
C ARG A 97 -58.74 33.15 1.82
N GLU A 98 -58.51 33.84 2.94
CA GLU A 98 -57.27 34.58 3.19
C GLU A 98 -56.07 33.67 3.55
N GLN A 99 -56.28 32.50 4.16
CA GLN A 99 -55.18 31.60 4.54
C GLN A 99 -54.74 30.62 3.44
N LEU A 100 -55.61 30.32 2.47
CA LEU A 100 -55.31 29.41 1.36
C LEU A 100 -54.09 29.83 0.50
N PRO A 101 -53.89 31.11 0.13
CA PRO A 101 -52.70 31.55 -0.61
C PRO A 101 -51.40 31.42 0.19
N LEU A 102 -51.47 31.60 1.52
CA LEU A 102 -50.30 31.54 2.41
C LEU A 102 -49.81 30.09 2.61
N ILE A 103 -50.74 29.14 2.72
CA ILE A 103 -50.45 27.71 2.86
C ILE A 103 -49.97 27.13 1.53
N ALA A 104 -50.59 27.50 0.41
CA ALA A 104 -50.14 27.07 -0.92
C ALA A 104 -48.75 27.64 -1.28
N GLY A 105 -48.49 28.92 -0.94
CA GLY A 105 -47.20 29.57 -1.18
C GLY A 105 -46.05 28.98 -0.36
N SER A 106 -46.30 28.63 0.92
CA SER A 106 -45.29 28.02 1.79
C SER A 106 -44.96 26.56 1.39
N ALA A 107 -45.96 25.78 0.94
CA ALA A 107 -45.72 24.45 0.41
C ALA A 107 -44.89 24.48 -0.90
N ALA A 108 -45.21 25.40 -1.82
CA ALA A 108 -44.46 25.56 -3.07
C ALA A 108 -43.01 26.04 -2.83
N ALA A 109 -42.81 27.00 -1.91
CA ALA A 109 -41.48 27.45 -1.52
C ALA A 109 -40.67 26.33 -0.85
N GLY A 110 -41.30 25.48 -0.04
CA GLY A 110 -40.67 24.29 0.54
C GLY A 110 -40.19 23.30 -0.51
N VAL A 111 -41.00 23.00 -1.53
CA VAL A 111 -40.61 22.11 -2.63
C VAL A 111 -39.46 22.70 -3.44
N VAL A 112 -39.52 24.00 -3.78
CA VAL A 112 -38.44 24.68 -4.51
C VAL A 112 -37.15 24.73 -3.68
N PHE A 113 -37.24 24.93 -2.37
CA PHE A 113 -36.10 24.91 -1.47
C PHE A 113 -35.46 23.51 -1.38
N VAL A 114 -36.27 22.45 -1.28
CA VAL A 114 -35.78 21.06 -1.29
C VAL A 114 -35.12 20.72 -2.63
N VAL A 115 -35.75 21.08 -3.76
CA VAL A 115 -35.15 20.87 -5.09
C VAL A 115 -33.86 21.66 -5.25
N SER A 116 -33.81 22.90 -4.73
CA SER A 116 -32.61 23.73 -4.73
C SER A 116 -31.51 23.14 -3.84
N LEU A 117 -31.85 22.59 -2.67
CA LEU A 117 -30.89 21.91 -1.79
C LEU A 117 -30.37 20.60 -2.41
N VAL A 118 -31.21 19.85 -3.11
CA VAL A 118 -30.80 18.65 -3.85
C VAL A 118 -29.92 19.03 -5.04
N ALA A 119 -30.29 20.07 -5.80
CA ALA A 119 -29.48 20.59 -6.90
C ALA A 119 -28.14 21.16 -6.41
N ILE A 120 -28.13 21.91 -5.30
CA ILE A 120 -26.92 22.38 -4.64
C ILE A 120 -26.12 21.20 -4.10
N SER A 121 -26.74 20.14 -3.55
CA SER A 121 -26.03 18.95 -3.09
C SER A 121 -25.43 18.17 -4.26
N ILE A 122 -26.12 18.07 -5.39
CA ILE A 122 -25.61 17.47 -6.64
C ILE A 122 -24.49 18.36 -7.23
N VAL A 123 -24.65 19.68 -7.24
CA VAL A 123 -23.62 20.61 -7.72
C VAL A 123 -22.45 20.67 -6.76
N CYS A 124 -22.64 20.60 -5.45
CA CYS A 124 -21.58 20.57 -4.44
C CYS A 124 -20.91 19.22 -4.37
N SER A 125 -21.60 18.11 -4.66
CA SER A 125 -20.99 16.78 -4.78
C SER A 125 -20.26 16.62 -6.12
N ARG A 126 -20.81 17.15 -7.23
CA ARG A 126 -20.11 17.25 -8.52
C ARG A 126 -18.99 18.27 -8.48
N LYS A 127 -19.10 19.36 -7.73
CA LYS A 127 -18.03 20.35 -7.49
C LYS A 127 -17.07 19.84 -6.41
N ARG A 128 -17.43 18.93 -5.50
CA ARG A 128 -16.47 18.19 -4.65
C ARG A 128 -15.78 17.07 -5.44
N ALA A 129 -16.45 16.44 -6.39
CA ALA A 129 -15.83 15.46 -7.28
C ALA A 129 -14.90 16.17 -8.27
N TYR A 130 -15.37 17.26 -8.89
CA TYR A 130 -14.60 18.12 -9.77
C TYR A 130 -13.57 18.98 -9.03
N SER A 131 -13.79 19.38 -7.77
CA SER A 131 -12.76 20.02 -6.93
C SER A 131 -11.86 18.98 -6.29
N LYS A 132 -12.25 17.72 -6.12
CA LYS A 132 -11.30 16.65 -5.79
C LYS A 132 -10.44 16.34 -7.00
N GLU A 133 -10.99 16.25 -8.20
CA GLU A 133 -10.25 16.08 -9.46
C GLU A 133 -9.44 17.33 -9.83
N ALA A 134 -9.98 18.53 -9.60
CA ALA A 134 -9.29 19.79 -9.85
C ALA A 134 -8.28 20.10 -8.76
N VAL A 135 -8.50 19.83 -7.46
CA VAL A 135 -7.45 19.95 -6.42
C VAL A 135 -6.42 18.84 -6.58
N TYR A 136 -6.81 17.64 -7.05
CA TYR A 136 -5.90 16.58 -7.50
C TYR A 136 -5.07 17.02 -8.70
N SER A 137 -5.65 17.80 -9.64
CA SER A 137 -4.95 18.37 -10.79
C SER A 137 -4.13 19.62 -10.46
N ASP A 138 -4.57 20.47 -9.53
CA ASP A 138 -4.05 21.80 -9.23
C ASP A 138 -2.89 21.72 -8.23
N LYS A 139 -2.96 20.78 -7.26
CA LYS A 139 -1.78 20.40 -6.47
C LYS A 139 -0.72 19.67 -7.31
N LEU A 140 -1.10 18.91 -8.33
CA LEU A 140 -0.14 18.32 -9.29
C LEU A 140 0.48 19.39 -10.20
N GLN A 141 -0.30 20.38 -10.63
CA GLN A 141 0.17 21.47 -11.50
C GLN A 141 1.17 22.39 -10.79
N HIS A 142 1.04 22.60 -9.48
CA HIS A 142 2.01 23.41 -8.73
C HIS A 142 3.41 22.77 -8.57
N TYR A 143 3.54 21.45 -8.74
CA TYR A 143 4.86 20.79 -8.85
C TYR A 143 5.27 20.46 -10.29
N SER A 144 4.40 20.71 -11.28
CA SER A 144 4.66 20.44 -12.71
C SER A 144 5.31 21.60 -13.47
N THR A 145 5.80 22.64 -12.79
CA THR A 145 6.51 23.78 -13.41
C THR A 145 7.96 23.47 -13.82
N GLY A 146 8.34 22.20 -13.88
CA GLY A 146 9.58 21.72 -14.50
C GLY A 146 9.28 20.88 -15.74
N ARG A 147 9.46 21.46 -16.94
CA ARG A 147 9.59 20.81 -18.27
C ARG A 147 9.08 19.36 -18.36
N GLY A 148 7.78 19.14 -18.35
CA GLY A 148 7.16 17.85 -18.60
C GLY A 148 5.77 18.01 -19.22
N SER A 149 5.43 17.16 -20.19
CA SER A 149 4.13 17.20 -20.88
C SER A 149 2.96 16.95 -19.91
N PRO A 150 1.76 17.51 -20.17
CA PRO A 150 0.61 17.35 -19.27
C PRO A 150 0.18 15.87 -19.18
N GLY A 151 0.14 15.33 -17.96
CA GLY A 151 -0.38 13.97 -17.68
C GLY A 151 0.64 12.96 -17.13
N MET A 152 1.91 13.31 -16.97
CA MET A 152 2.90 12.44 -16.33
C MET A 152 2.73 12.48 -14.81
N LYS A 153 2.30 11.37 -14.18
CA LYS A 153 2.39 11.22 -12.72
C LYS A 153 3.86 11.16 -12.35
N ILE A 154 4.34 12.09 -11.54
CA ILE A 154 5.71 12.11 -11.02
C ILE A 154 5.65 11.55 -9.60
N TYR A 155 6.64 10.73 -9.22
CA TYR A 155 6.79 10.27 -7.83
C TYR A 155 6.97 11.46 -6.88
N ILE A 156 6.20 11.47 -5.80
CA ILE A 156 6.30 12.43 -4.70
C ILE A 156 6.93 11.72 -3.52
N ASP A 157 8.04 12.26 -3.04
CA ASP A 157 8.73 11.69 -1.90
C ASP A 157 7.88 11.86 -0.61
N PRO A 158 7.47 10.78 0.09
CA PRO A 158 6.66 10.91 1.30
C PRO A 158 7.29 11.73 2.43
N PHE A 159 8.60 11.98 2.39
CA PHE A 159 9.29 12.83 3.35
C PHE A 159 9.11 14.33 3.05
N THR A 160 8.47 14.71 1.95
CA THR A 160 7.98 16.08 1.76
C THR A 160 6.80 16.40 2.66
N TYR A 161 6.17 15.39 3.27
CA TYR A 161 5.09 15.54 4.23
C TYR A 161 5.66 15.60 5.65
N GLU A 162 5.13 16.51 6.46
CA GLU A 162 5.49 16.60 7.89
C GLU A 162 4.92 15.42 8.70
N ASP A 163 3.73 14.92 8.31
CA ASP A 163 3.05 13.78 8.92
C ASP A 163 2.98 12.59 7.94
N PRO A 164 3.64 11.45 8.21
CA PRO A 164 3.54 10.27 7.34
C PRO A 164 2.12 9.71 7.22
N ASN A 165 1.24 9.97 8.19
CA ASN A 165 -0.16 9.57 8.03
C ASN A 165 -0.85 10.37 6.92
N GLU A 166 -0.38 11.58 6.59
CA GLU A 166 -0.90 12.35 5.45
C GLU A 166 -0.50 11.71 4.13
N ALA A 167 0.78 11.36 3.96
CA ALA A 167 1.25 10.64 2.79
C ALA A 167 0.53 9.29 2.62
N VAL A 168 0.32 8.54 3.72
CA VAL A 168 -0.45 7.29 3.70
C VAL A 168 -1.91 7.55 3.30
N ARG A 169 -2.57 8.58 3.84
CA ARG A 169 -3.96 8.92 3.47
C ARG A 169 -4.09 9.32 2.00
N GLU A 170 -3.04 9.89 1.42
CA GLU A 170 -3.03 10.32 0.03
C GLU A 170 -2.80 9.14 -0.93
N PHE A 171 -1.84 8.25 -0.62
CA PHE A 171 -1.38 7.24 -1.56
C PHE A 171 -1.84 5.81 -1.23
N ALA A 172 -2.32 5.54 -0.02
CA ALA A 172 -2.74 4.20 0.40
C ALA A 172 -4.20 4.16 0.84
N LYS A 173 -4.85 3.03 0.58
CA LYS A 173 -6.22 2.77 1.00
C LYS A 173 -6.25 2.22 2.43
N GLU A 174 -6.94 2.90 3.33
CA GLU A 174 -7.26 2.34 4.65
C GLU A 174 -8.24 1.16 4.50
N ILE A 175 -7.89 0.01 5.09
CA ILE A 175 -8.68 -1.22 5.10
C ILE A 175 -9.22 -1.43 6.52
N ASP A 176 -10.51 -1.77 6.61
CA ASP A 176 -11.10 -2.21 7.87
C ASP A 176 -10.55 -3.59 8.25
N VAL A 177 -10.07 -3.74 9.48
CA VAL A 177 -9.45 -4.96 9.97
C VAL A 177 -10.39 -6.18 9.89
N SER A 178 -11.71 -5.98 9.95
CA SER A 178 -12.70 -7.05 9.79
C SER A 178 -12.68 -7.72 8.42
N PHE A 179 -12.08 -7.09 7.41
CA PHE A 179 -11.91 -7.65 6.06
C PHE A 179 -10.61 -8.46 5.91
N VAL A 180 -9.77 -8.48 6.93
CA VAL A 180 -8.44 -9.09 6.90
C VAL A 180 -8.42 -10.32 7.79
N LYS A 181 -8.01 -11.45 7.23
CA LYS A 181 -7.77 -12.69 7.98
C LYS A 181 -6.30 -13.06 7.90
N ILE A 182 -5.60 -13.01 9.03
CA ILE A 182 -4.22 -13.48 9.16
C ILE A 182 -4.23 -15.00 9.25
N GLU A 183 -3.35 -15.68 8.52
CA GLU A 183 -3.24 -17.14 8.53
C GLU A 183 -1.88 -17.58 9.07
N GLU A 184 -0.88 -17.80 8.21
CA GLU A 184 0.43 -18.37 8.58
C GLU A 184 1.56 -17.35 8.47
N VAL A 185 2.58 -17.48 9.32
CA VAL A 185 3.82 -16.69 9.21
C VAL A 185 4.62 -17.20 8.01
N ILE A 186 5.01 -16.29 7.12
CA ILE A 186 5.82 -16.60 5.92
C ILE A 186 7.22 -15.98 5.97
N GLY A 187 7.48 -15.08 6.91
CA GLY A 187 8.79 -14.48 7.08
C GLY A 187 8.84 -13.47 8.23
N ALA A 188 10.03 -12.95 8.48
CA ALA A 188 10.27 -11.86 9.42
C ALA A 188 11.02 -10.73 8.69
N GLY A 189 10.53 -9.51 8.81
CA GLY A 189 11.18 -8.30 8.31
C GLY A 189 11.69 -7.41 9.44
N GLU A 190 12.29 -6.27 9.08
CA GLU A 190 12.86 -5.30 10.03
C GLU A 190 11.84 -4.82 11.09
N PHE A 191 10.59 -4.63 10.66
CA PHE A 191 9.52 -4.04 11.48
C PHE A 191 8.69 -5.07 12.25
N GLY A 192 8.74 -6.34 11.87
CA GLY A 192 7.90 -7.39 12.43
C GLY A 192 7.69 -8.57 11.48
N GLU A 193 6.72 -9.42 11.84
CA GLU A 193 6.41 -10.64 11.08
C GLU A 193 5.63 -10.30 9.80
N VAL A 194 5.87 -11.12 8.78
CA VAL A 194 5.13 -11.14 7.52
C VAL A 194 4.28 -12.40 7.51
N TYR A 195 2.99 -12.24 7.29
CA TYR A 195 2.04 -13.33 7.23
C TYR A 195 1.45 -13.47 5.84
N LYS A 196 1.09 -14.69 5.46
CA LYS A 196 0.07 -14.91 4.44
C LYS A 196 -1.29 -14.78 5.08
N GLY A 197 -2.22 -14.17 4.37
CA GLY A 197 -3.58 -14.03 4.82
C GLY A 197 -4.56 -13.90 3.67
N ARG A 198 -5.80 -13.52 4.02
CA ARG A 198 -6.88 -13.29 3.07
C ARG A 198 -7.49 -11.93 3.26
N LEU A 199 -7.83 -11.29 2.15
CA LEU A 199 -8.52 -10.01 2.10
C LEU A 199 -9.86 -10.19 1.40
N LYS A 200 -10.95 -9.84 2.09
CA LYS A 200 -12.33 -9.92 1.56
C LYS A 200 -13.01 -8.56 1.67
N LEU A 201 -12.81 -7.72 0.65
CA LEU A 201 -13.46 -6.42 0.55
C LEU A 201 -14.94 -6.57 0.16
N PRO A 202 -15.83 -5.65 0.59
CA PRO A 202 -17.24 -5.67 0.19
C PRO A 202 -17.41 -5.68 -1.33
N GLY A 203 -18.22 -6.61 -1.84
CA GLY A 203 -18.50 -6.76 -3.28
C GLY A 203 -17.34 -7.29 -4.11
N LYS A 204 -16.22 -7.72 -3.51
CA LYS A 204 -15.09 -8.35 -4.20
C LYS A 204 -14.90 -9.79 -3.76
N ARG A 205 -14.26 -10.59 -4.63
CA ARG A 205 -13.81 -11.94 -4.30
C ARG A 205 -12.71 -11.88 -3.24
N GLU A 206 -12.71 -12.87 -2.34
CA GLU A 206 -11.60 -13.09 -1.40
C GLU A 206 -10.32 -13.42 -2.17
N ILE A 207 -9.22 -12.77 -1.80
CA ILE A 207 -7.89 -12.95 -2.40
C ILE A 207 -6.84 -13.25 -1.34
N TYR A 208 -5.78 -13.96 -1.73
CA TYR A 208 -4.60 -14.13 -0.88
C TYR A 208 -3.76 -12.85 -0.89
N VAL A 209 -3.24 -12.49 0.28
CA VAL A 209 -2.42 -11.29 0.50
C VAL A 209 -1.21 -11.61 1.37
N ALA A 210 -0.15 -10.83 1.22
CA ALA A 210 0.91 -10.75 2.21
C ALA A 210 0.61 -9.59 3.17
N ILE A 211 0.77 -9.85 4.47
CA ILE A 211 0.43 -8.93 5.56
C ILE A 211 1.70 -8.69 6.36
N LYS A 212 2.34 -7.54 6.16
CA LYS A 212 3.46 -7.10 6.98
C LYS A 212 2.90 -6.40 8.21
N THR A 213 3.35 -6.77 9.40
CA THR A 213 2.88 -6.18 10.66
C THR A 213 3.99 -5.38 11.33
N LEU A 214 3.58 -4.34 12.06
CA LEU A 214 4.48 -3.58 12.92
C LEU A 214 4.44 -4.14 14.36
N LYS A 215 5.59 -4.61 14.86
CA LYS A 215 5.73 -5.23 16.19
C LYS A 215 5.29 -4.32 17.33
N ALA A 216 4.78 -4.90 18.42
CA ALA A 216 4.46 -4.13 19.63
C ALA A 216 5.70 -3.42 20.21
N GLY A 217 5.50 -2.25 20.82
CA GLY A 217 6.59 -1.46 21.42
C GLY A 217 7.48 -0.72 20.41
N TYR A 218 7.02 -0.53 19.18
CA TYR A 218 7.73 0.27 18.17
C TYR A 218 7.95 1.72 18.62
N SER A 219 9.04 2.32 18.15
CA SER A 219 9.26 3.78 18.23
C SER A 219 8.48 4.52 17.15
N GLU A 220 8.18 5.81 17.37
CA GLU A 220 7.54 6.63 16.33
C GLU A 220 8.39 6.70 15.05
N LYS A 221 9.72 6.63 15.15
CA LYS A 221 10.58 6.51 13.96
C LYS A 221 10.28 5.23 13.17
N GLN A 222 10.28 4.08 13.82
CA GLN A 222 9.95 2.80 13.16
C GLN A 222 8.55 2.80 12.55
N ARG A 223 7.58 3.42 13.21
CA ARG A 223 6.23 3.59 12.65
C ARG A 223 6.23 4.45 11.39
N ARG A 224 6.94 5.58 11.41
CA ARG A 224 7.06 6.46 10.23
C ARG A 224 7.75 5.74 9.07
N ASP A 225 8.85 5.06 9.34
CA ASP A 225 9.62 4.31 8.34
C ASP A 225 8.74 3.21 7.72
N PHE A 226 8.04 2.43 8.56
CA PHE A 226 7.07 1.41 8.12
C PHE A 226 5.98 2.00 7.22
N LEU A 227 5.32 3.06 7.66
CA LEU A 227 4.23 3.69 6.88
C LEU A 227 4.72 4.35 5.59
N SER A 228 5.95 4.87 5.58
CA SER A 228 6.55 5.47 4.39
C SER A 228 6.70 4.47 3.25
N GLU A 229 7.00 3.20 3.56
CA GLU A 229 7.06 2.10 2.58
C GLU A 229 5.72 1.97 1.84
N ALA A 230 4.60 1.97 2.57
CA ALA A 230 3.26 1.92 1.97
C ALA A 230 2.94 3.18 1.17
N SER A 231 3.32 4.37 1.63
CA SER A 231 3.12 5.62 0.88
C SER A 231 3.91 5.67 -0.43
N ILE A 232 5.09 5.04 -0.48
CA ILE A 232 5.86 4.91 -1.73
C ILE A 232 5.16 3.91 -2.65
N MET A 233 4.85 2.70 -2.15
CA MET A 233 4.18 1.66 -2.94
C MET A 233 2.85 2.12 -3.53
N GLY A 234 2.07 2.87 -2.76
CA GLY A 234 0.75 3.36 -3.17
C GLY A 234 0.75 4.31 -4.37
N GLN A 235 1.91 4.85 -4.75
CA GLN A 235 2.06 5.71 -5.92
C GLN A 235 2.30 4.92 -7.22
N PHE A 236 2.55 3.62 -7.12
CA PHE A 236 2.94 2.77 -8.24
C PHE A 236 1.83 1.82 -8.66
N ASP A 237 1.63 1.69 -9.96
CA ASP A 237 0.68 0.76 -10.56
C ASP A 237 1.27 0.20 -11.85
N HIS A 238 1.87 -0.99 -11.76
CA HIS A 238 2.51 -1.67 -12.88
C HIS A 238 2.58 -3.19 -12.63
N PRO A 239 2.40 -4.05 -13.65
CA PRO A 239 2.36 -5.52 -13.48
C PRO A 239 3.64 -6.14 -12.88
N ASN A 240 4.79 -5.48 -13.03
CA ASN A 240 6.08 -5.91 -12.48
C ASN A 240 6.55 -5.10 -11.26
N ILE A 241 5.64 -4.39 -10.59
CA ILE A 241 5.87 -3.74 -9.30
C ILE A 241 4.92 -4.35 -8.29
N ILE A 242 5.39 -4.64 -7.07
CA ILE A 242 4.54 -5.19 -6.02
C ILE A 242 3.39 -4.22 -5.71
N ARG A 243 2.17 -4.73 -5.78
CA ARG A 243 0.97 -3.91 -5.60
C ARG A 243 0.56 -3.84 -4.14
N LEU A 244 0.35 -2.62 -3.65
CA LEU A 244 -0.29 -2.34 -2.38
C LEU A 244 -1.81 -2.54 -2.51
N GLU A 245 -2.39 -3.37 -1.65
CA GLU A 245 -3.85 -3.48 -1.49
C GLU A 245 -4.39 -2.39 -0.57
N GLY A 246 -3.61 -2.08 0.47
CA GLY A 246 -3.93 -1.04 1.43
C GLY A 246 -3.17 -1.21 2.74
N VAL A 247 -3.60 -0.44 3.72
CA VAL A 247 -3.00 -0.38 5.06
C VAL A 247 -4.08 -0.52 6.13
N VAL A 248 -3.69 -0.99 7.30
CA VAL A 248 -4.52 -0.95 8.51
C VAL A 248 -3.78 -0.10 9.53
N THR A 249 -4.24 1.13 9.74
CA THR A 249 -3.59 2.09 10.65
C THR A 249 -4.47 2.47 11.83
N LYS A 250 -5.78 2.25 11.74
CA LYS A 250 -6.76 2.55 12.79
C LYS A 250 -6.92 1.46 13.85
N SER A 251 -6.28 0.31 13.67
CA SER A 251 -6.30 -0.81 14.63
C SER A 251 -4.88 -1.31 14.90
N ARG A 252 -4.74 -2.16 15.92
CA ARG A 252 -3.47 -2.82 16.24
C ARG A 252 -3.57 -4.33 15.95
N PRO A 253 -2.53 -4.95 15.37
CA PRO A 253 -1.28 -4.32 14.92
C PRO A 253 -1.47 -3.46 13.67
N VAL A 254 -0.56 -2.49 13.44
CA VAL A 254 -0.54 -1.73 12.18
C VAL A 254 -0.08 -2.66 11.06
N MET A 255 -0.75 -2.64 9.90
CA MET A 255 -0.49 -3.58 8.81
C MET A 255 -0.29 -2.88 7.47
N ILE A 256 0.59 -3.45 6.64
CA ILE A 256 0.69 -3.18 5.21
C ILE A 256 0.28 -4.45 4.48
N ILE A 257 -0.68 -4.33 3.57
CA ILE A 257 -1.28 -5.45 2.86
C ILE A 257 -0.90 -5.32 1.39
N THR A 258 -0.16 -6.29 0.86
CA THR A 258 0.22 -6.36 -0.56
C THR A 258 -0.39 -7.60 -1.20
N GLU A 259 -0.34 -7.67 -2.52
CA GLU A 259 -0.58 -8.93 -3.20
C GLU A 259 0.38 -10.03 -2.69
N PHE A 260 -0.11 -11.27 -2.69
CA PHE A 260 0.68 -12.42 -2.26
C PHE A 260 1.53 -12.96 -3.43
N MET A 261 2.80 -13.26 -3.15
CA MET A 261 3.78 -13.75 -4.11
C MET A 261 4.21 -15.15 -3.66
N GLU A 262 3.58 -16.18 -4.21
CA GLU A 262 3.61 -17.55 -3.68
C GLU A 262 5.01 -18.17 -3.65
N ASN A 263 5.89 -17.75 -4.56
CA ASN A 263 7.23 -18.28 -4.70
C ASN A 263 8.29 -17.46 -3.95
N GLY A 264 7.88 -16.42 -3.21
CA GLY A 264 8.78 -15.63 -2.38
C GLY A 264 9.84 -14.86 -3.17
N ALA A 265 11.01 -14.67 -2.55
CA ALA A 265 12.14 -13.93 -3.13
C ALA A 265 12.83 -14.73 -4.25
N LEU A 266 13.17 -14.05 -5.34
CA LEU A 266 13.67 -14.65 -6.58
C LEU A 266 14.99 -15.40 -6.39
N ASP A 267 15.90 -14.87 -5.58
CA ASP A 267 17.20 -15.50 -5.33
C ASP A 267 17.04 -16.89 -4.68
N SER A 268 16.19 -16.97 -3.65
CA SER A 268 15.89 -18.21 -2.93
C SER A 268 15.06 -19.16 -3.78
N PHE A 269 14.12 -18.62 -4.55
CA PHE A 269 13.33 -19.38 -5.51
C PHE A 269 14.20 -20.05 -6.59
N LEU A 270 15.16 -19.32 -7.15
CA LEU A 270 16.07 -19.87 -8.15
C LEU A 270 16.96 -20.97 -7.58
N ARG A 271 17.54 -20.77 -6.38
CA ARG A 271 18.35 -21.80 -5.70
C ARG A 271 17.57 -23.08 -5.43
N GLN A 272 16.29 -22.97 -5.06
CA GLN A 272 15.41 -24.12 -4.83
C GLN A 272 15.01 -24.86 -6.11
N ASN A 273 15.08 -24.18 -7.26
CA ASN A 273 14.66 -24.70 -8.56
C ASN A 273 15.83 -24.70 -9.56
N ASP A 274 17.04 -24.94 -9.06
CA ASP A 274 18.25 -24.91 -9.89
C ASP A 274 18.14 -25.86 -11.09
N GLY A 275 18.49 -25.35 -12.28
CA GLY A 275 18.44 -26.11 -13.53
C GLY A 275 17.02 -26.47 -14.03
N GLN A 276 15.95 -26.11 -13.32
CA GLN A 276 14.58 -26.47 -13.70
C GLN A 276 13.96 -25.51 -14.72
N PHE A 277 14.61 -24.37 -14.99
CA PHE A 277 14.13 -23.37 -15.93
C PHE A 277 14.93 -23.38 -17.22
N THR A 278 14.21 -23.26 -18.34
CA THR A 278 14.82 -22.97 -19.62
C THR A 278 15.37 -21.54 -19.63
N VAL A 279 16.41 -21.31 -20.44
CA VAL A 279 16.98 -19.97 -20.64
C VAL A 279 15.90 -18.95 -21.02
N ILE A 280 14.93 -19.32 -21.86
CA ILE A 280 13.87 -18.40 -22.29
C ILE A 280 12.95 -17.99 -21.13
N GLN A 281 12.69 -18.87 -20.16
CA GLN A 281 11.93 -18.53 -18.96
C GLN A 281 12.71 -17.55 -18.07
N LEU A 282 14.02 -17.75 -17.90
CA LEU A 282 14.90 -16.82 -17.19
C LEU A 282 14.94 -15.44 -17.87
N VAL A 283 15.02 -15.40 -19.20
CA VAL A 283 14.92 -14.15 -19.97
C VAL A 283 13.56 -13.48 -19.76
N GLY A 284 12.47 -14.25 -19.64
CA GLY A 284 11.14 -13.75 -19.29
C GLY A 284 11.11 -13.08 -17.91
N MET A 285 11.73 -13.70 -16.90
CA MET A 285 11.87 -13.12 -15.56
C MET A 285 12.64 -11.79 -15.61
N LEU A 286 13.80 -11.77 -16.27
CA LEU A 286 14.62 -10.57 -16.48
C LEU A 286 13.86 -9.44 -17.18
N ARG A 287 13.14 -9.79 -18.25
CA ARG A 287 12.31 -8.83 -18.99
C ARG A 287 11.22 -8.22 -18.11
N GLY A 288 10.58 -9.02 -17.25
CA GLY A 288 9.62 -8.52 -16.26
C GLY A 288 10.24 -7.51 -15.30
N ILE A 289 11.39 -7.85 -14.71
CA ILE A 289 12.13 -6.96 -13.79
C ILE A 289 12.51 -5.65 -14.51
N ALA A 290 13.07 -5.74 -15.72
CA ALA A 290 13.43 -4.58 -16.53
C ALA A 290 12.22 -3.68 -16.84
N ALA A 291 11.05 -4.26 -17.09
CA ALA A 291 9.82 -3.50 -17.31
C ALA A 291 9.37 -2.75 -16.05
N GLY A 292 9.46 -3.37 -14.87
CA GLY A 292 9.22 -2.70 -13.59
C GLY A 292 10.18 -1.53 -13.36
N MET A 293 11.47 -1.75 -13.60
CA MET A 293 12.49 -0.70 -13.43
C MET A 293 12.39 0.42 -14.47
N LYS A 294 11.98 0.11 -15.70
CA LYS A 294 11.62 1.12 -16.71
C LYS A 294 10.52 2.03 -16.17
N TYR A 295 9.44 1.45 -15.65
CA TYR A 295 8.34 2.19 -15.06
C TYR A 295 8.78 3.09 -13.90
N LEU A 296 9.58 2.56 -12.95
CA LEU A 296 10.10 3.37 -11.85
C LEU A 296 10.97 4.54 -12.35
N SER A 297 11.82 4.30 -13.34
CA SER A 297 12.62 5.37 -13.94
C SER A 297 11.78 6.44 -14.63
N GLU A 298 10.67 6.07 -15.29
CA GLU A 298 9.73 7.01 -15.92
C GLU A 298 8.96 7.82 -14.85
N MET A 299 8.72 7.24 -13.68
CA MET A 299 8.17 7.90 -12.50
C MET A 299 9.20 8.80 -11.77
N ASN A 300 10.45 8.88 -12.26
CA ASN A 300 11.59 9.54 -11.58
C ASN A 300 11.91 8.96 -10.19
N TYR A 301 11.63 7.68 -9.97
CA TYR A 301 12.00 6.95 -8.77
C TYR A 301 13.29 6.15 -8.99
N VAL A 302 14.22 6.26 -8.04
CA VAL A 302 15.48 5.49 -8.02
C VAL A 302 15.40 4.48 -6.88
N HIS A 303 15.56 3.19 -7.19
CA HIS A 303 15.37 2.09 -6.26
C HIS A 303 16.52 1.97 -5.25
N ARG A 304 17.77 2.11 -5.70
CA ARG A 304 19.02 2.10 -4.89
C ARG A 304 19.41 0.77 -4.25
N ASP A 305 18.46 -0.14 -4.02
CA ASP A 305 18.73 -1.50 -3.53
C ASP A 305 18.11 -2.58 -4.44
N LEU A 306 18.35 -2.48 -5.75
CA LEU A 306 17.85 -3.48 -6.69
C LEU A 306 18.75 -4.73 -6.63
N ALA A 307 18.18 -5.85 -6.22
CA ALA A 307 18.83 -7.15 -6.11
C ALA A 307 17.80 -8.28 -6.23
N ALA A 308 18.22 -9.50 -6.57
CA ALA A 308 17.28 -10.62 -6.71
C ALA A 308 16.49 -10.92 -5.41
N ARG A 309 17.09 -10.69 -4.23
CA ARG A 309 16.40 -10.80 -2.93
C ARG A 309 15.21 -9.84 -2.76
N ASN A 310 15.20 -8.73 -3.50
CA ASN A 310 14.15 -7.71 -3.50
C ASN A 310 13.19 -7.86 -4.69
N ILE A 311 13.29 -8.96 -5.44
CA ILE A 311 12.32 -9.34 -6.47
C ILE A 311 11.47 -10.48 -5.93
N LEU A 312 10.15 -10.33 -5.98
CA LEU A 312 9.21 -11.38 -5.58
C LEU A 312 8.65 -12.10 -6.81
N VAL A 313 8.34 -13.38 -6.66
CA VAL A 313 7.84 -14.25 -7.73
C VAL A 313 6.47 -14.81 -7.35
N ASN A 314 5.48 -14.71 -8.25
CA ASN A 314 4.16 -15.32 -8.03
C ASN A 314 4.07 -16.73 -8.64
N SER A 315 2.94 -17.40 -8.44
CA SER A 315 2.64 -18.74 -8.95
C SER A 315 2.74 -18.87 -10.48
N ASN A 316 2.59 -17.78 -11.23
CA ASN A 316 2.72 -17.73 -12.68
C ASN A 316 4.13 -17.31 -13.14
N LEU A 317 5.13 -17.34 -12.25
CA LEU A 317 6.51 -16.92 -12.50
C LEU A 317 6.67 -15.44 -12.89
N VAL A 318 5.69 -14.60 -12.55
CA VAL A 318 5.80 -13.15 -12.76
C VAL A 318 6.69 -12.57 -11.67
N CYS A 319 7.80 -11.97 -12.08
CA CYS A 319 8.71 -11.25 -11.20
C CYS A 319 8.23 -9.80 -10.99
N LYS A 320 8.23 -9.36 -9.73
CA LYS A 320 7.86 -8.00 -9.34
C LYS A 320 8.92 -7.37 -8.44
N VAL A 321 9.29 -6.14 -8.74
CA VAL A 321 10.18 -5.34 -7.90
C VAL A 321 9.46 -4.97 -6.60
N SER A 322 10.15 -5.11 -5.48
CA SER A 322 9.64 -4.88 -4.13
C SER A 322 10.71 -4.22 -3.25
N ASP A 323 10.38 -4.02 -1.97
CA ASP A 323 11.25 -3.40 -0.96
C ASP A 323 11.65 -1.95 -1.27
N PHE A 324 10.66 -1.06 -1.13
CA PHE A 324 10.83 0.39 -1.27
C PHE A 324 11.21 1.08 0.05
N GLY A 325 11.28 0.32 1.15
CA GLY A 325 11.49 0.84 2.51
C GLY A 325 12.95 1.22 2.79
N LEU A 326 13.89 0.54 2.16
CA LEU A 326 15.33 0.74 2.35
C LEU A 326 15.96 1.76 1.39
N SER A 327 15.20 2.33 0.45
CA SER A 327 15.78 3.15 -0.61
C SER A 327 16.45 4.44 -0.10
N ARG A 328 16.30 4.80 1.19
CA ARG A 328 16.86 6.05 1.72
C ARG A 328 17.46 6.01 3.14
N TYR A 329 17.27 4.96 3.93
CA TYR A 329 17.78 4.92 5.31
C TYR A 329 18.99 4.03 5.46
N LEU A 330 20.13 4.70 5.54
CA LEU A 330 21.40 4.14 5.92
C LEU A 330 21.50 4.13 7.46
N GLN A 331 21.11 3.04 8.13
CA GLN A 331 21.34 2.87 9.57
C GLN A 331 22.67 2.15 9.85
N ASP A 332 23.33 2.55 10.94
CA ASP A 332 24.66 2.11 11.40
C ASP A 332 24.70 0.74 12.09
N ASP A 333 23.85 -0.21 11.67
CA ASP A 333 23.89 -1.57 12.22
C ASP A 333 24.80 -2.49 11.37
N THR A 334 25.96 -2.83 11.91
CA THR A 334 27.11 -3.45 11.21
C THR A 334 27.07 -4.97 11.16
N SER A 335 25.92 -5.59 11.44
CA SER A 335 25.79 -7.05 11.58
C SER A 335 25.70 -7.83 10.27
N ASP A 336 25.34 -7.18 9.15
CA ASP A 336 25.20 -7.84 7.85
C ASP A 336 26.48 -7.67 6.99
N PRO A 337 27.22 -8.76 6.68
CA PRO A 337 28.45 -8.71 5.90
C PRO A 337 28.23 -8.29 4.44
N THR A 338 26.98 -8.25 3.97
CA THR A 338 26.61 -7.84 2.61
C THR A 338 26.67 -6.32 2.43
N TYR A 339 26.67 -5.57 3.53
CA TYR A 339 26.69 -4.12 3.50
C TYR A 339 27.91 -3.55 4.20
N THR A 340 28.28 -2.32 3.82
CA THR A 340 29.37 -1.58 4.44
C THR A 340 28.95 -0.14 4.69
N SER A 341 29.38 0.42 5.83
CA SER A 341 29.26 1.84 6.16
C SER A 341 30.41 2.63 5.52
N SER A 342 30.33 2.92 4.22
CA SER A 342 31.19 3.92 3.60
C SER A 342 30.58 5.32 3.83
N LEU A 343 31.36 6.36 4.16
CA LEU A 343 30.91 7.78 4.17
C LEU A 343 29.43 8.02 4.59
N GLY A 344 29.06 7.62 5.81
CA GLY A 344 27.76 7.92 6.39
C GLY A 344 26.60 6.98 6.03
N GLY A 345 26.86 5.69 5.75
CA GLY A 345 25.76 4.73 5.69
C GLY A 345 25.90 3.34 5.03
N LYS A 346 24.98 2.42 5.33
CA LYS A 346 24.88 1.02 4.86
C LYS A 346 24.55 0.86 3.35
N ILE A 347 25.53 0.59 2.48
CA ILE A 347 25.33 0.29 1.02
C ILE A 347 25.51 -1.21 0.74
N PRO A 348 24.66 -1.85 -0.11
CA PRO A 348 24.86 -3.21 -0.61
C PRO A 348 25.95 -3.21 -1.70
N VAL A 349 27.22 -3.21 -1.28
CA VAL A 349 28.41 -2.94 -2.14
C VAL A 349 28.40 -3.73 -3.44
N ARG A 350 28.05 -5.01 -3.39
CA ARG A 350 28.12 -5.93 -4.55
C ARG A 350 27.11 -5.66 -5.66
N TRP A 351 26.03 -4.92 -5.35
CA TRP A 351 25.01 -4.51 -6.32
C TRP A 351 25.15 -3.05 -6.72
N THR A 352 25.93 -2.26 -5.98
CA THR A 352 25.91 -0.80 -6.11
C THR A 352 26.93 -0.33 -7.14
N ALA A 353 26.51 0.63 -7.98
CA ALA A 353 27.38 1.24 -8.98
C ALA A 353 28.57 2.01 -8.36
N PRO A 354 29.73 2.08 -9.03
CA PRO A 354 30.93 2.71 -8.49
C PRO A 354 30.72 4.18 -8.09
N GLU A 355 29.97 4.95 -8.88
CA GLU A 355 29.67 6.35 -8.56
C GLU A 355 28.72 6.52 -7.35
N ALA A 356 27.88 5.52 -7.08
CA ALA A 356 27.00 5.50 -5.93
C ALA A 356 27.75 5.07 -4.66
N ILE A 357 28.74 4.18 -4.78
CA ILE A 357 29.66 3.83 -3.70
C ILE A 357 30.55 5.03 -3.33
N ALA A 358 31.24 5.62 -4.32
CA ALA A 358 32.25 6.64 -4.10
C ALA A 358 31.67 8.02 -3.75
N TYR A 359 30.58 8.42 -4.43
CA TYR A 359 30.06 9.80 -4.37
C TYR A 359 28.59 9.88 -3.96
N ARG A 360 27.97 8.77 -3.53
CA ARG A 360 26.53 8.70 -3.18
C ARG A 360 25.60 9.17 -4.30
N LYS A 361 26.05 9.06 -5.55
CA LYS A 361 25.30 9.55 -6.72
C LYS A 361 24.35 8.48 -7.27
N PHE A 362 23.22 8.30 -6.60
CA PHE A 362 22.16 7.38 -7.04
C PHE A 362 21.30 7.98 -8.15
N THR A 363 21.14 7.25 -9.25
CA THR A 363 20.28 7.61 -10.39
C THR A 363 19.70 6.34 -11.04
N SER A 364 18.79 6.48 -12.01
CA SER A 364 18.35 5.32 -12.80
C SER A 364 19.51 4.56 -13.45
N ALA A 365 20.63 5.23 -13.76
CA ALA A 365 21.82 4.58 -14.32
C ALA A 365 22.61 3.75 -13.28
N SER A 366 22.54 4.09 -11.99
CA SER A 366 23.07 3.23 -10.93
C SER A 366 22.15 2.02 -10.67
N ASP A 367 20.84 2.18 -10.86
CA ASP A 367 19.92 1.03 -10.86
C ASP A 367 20.14 0.11 -12.07
N VAL A 368 20.54 0.63 -13.23
CA VAL A 368 20.94 -0.19 -14.39
C VAL A 368 22.16 -1.07 -14.06
N TRP A 369 23.15 -0.53 -13.36
CA TRP A 369 24.28 -1.35 -12.88
C TRP A 369 23.79 -2.50 -11.99
N SER A 370 22.92 -2.17 -11.03
CA SER A 370 22.32 -3.12 -10.10
C SER A 370 21.52 -4.20 -10.85
N TYR A 371 20.79 -3.79 -11.89
CA TYR A 371 20.07 -4.70 -12.78
C TYR A 371 21.01 -5.66 -13.53
N GLY A 372 22.19 -5.20 -13.97
CA GLY A 372 23.22 -6.08 -14.54
C GLY A 372 23.67 -7.17 -13.55
N ILE A 373 23.78 -6.84 -12.26
CA ILE A 373 24.06 -7.82 -11.20
C ILE A 373 22.87 -8.78 -11.02
N VAL A 374 21.63 -8.29 -11.04
CA VAL A 374 20.43 -9.15 -11.01
C VAL A 374 20.39 -10.10 -12.20
N MET A 375 20.77 -9.65 -13.40
CA MET A 375 20.90 -10.52 -14.56
C MET A 375 21.89 -11.66 -14.30
N TRP A 376 23.03 -11.35 -13.69
CA TRP A 376 24.01 -12.36 -13.31
C TRP A 376 23.45 -13.33 -12.27
N GLU A 377 22.79 -12.86 -11.21
CA GLU A 377 22.12 -13.69 -10.20
C GLU A 377 21.09 -14.64 -10.82
N VAL A 378 20.26 -14.16 -11.75
CA VAL A 378 19.24 -15.00 -12.40
C VAL A 378 19.88 -16.09 -13.25
N MET A 379 20.89 -15.74 -14.03
CA MET A 379 21.58 -16.69 -14.91
C MET A 379 22.50 -17.67 -14.15
N SER A 380 22.91 -17.34 -12.93
CA SER A 380 23.64 -18.22 -12.02
C SER A 380 22.73 -18.95 -11.02
N PHE A 381 21.41 -18.87 -11.18
CA PHE A 381 20.42 -19.48 -10.27
C PHE A 381 20.59 -19.07 -8.80
N GLY A 382 20.92 -17.80 -8.56
CA GLY A 382 20.97 -17.19 -7.24
C GLY A 382 22.31 -17.37 -6.51
N GLU A 383 23.42 -17.58 -7.24
CA GLU A 383 24.76 -17.45 -6.66
C GLU A 383 25.02 -16.03 -6.15
N ARG A 384 25.84 -15.92 -5.10
CA ARG A 384 26.23 -14.63 -4.54
C ARG A 384 27.24 -13.93 -5.48
N PRO A 385 27.00 -12.67 -5.90
CA PRO A 385 27.96 -11.92 -6.69
C PRO A 385 29.29 -11.71 -5.96
N TYR A 386 30.41 -11.97 -6.64
CA TYR A 386 31.78 -11.85 -6.11
C TYR A 386 32.00 -12.65 -4.82
N TRP A 387 31.34 -13.80 -4.67
CA TRP A 387 31.24 -14.54 -3.40
C TRP A 387 32.59 -14.83 -2.71
N ASP A 388 33.69 -14.89 -3.46
CA ASP A 388 35.06 -15.17 -3.00
C ASP A 388 35.87 -13.93 -2.59
N MET A 389 35.27 -12.74 -2.65
CA MET A 389 35.93 -11.46 -2.39
C MET A 389 35.34 -10.78 -1.15
N SER A 390 36.13 -10.02 -0.38
CA SER A 390 35.58 -9.12 0.66
C SER A 390 34.91 -7.90 0.00
N ASN A 391 34.11 -7.12 0.74
CA ASN A 391 33.51 -5.91 0.16
C ASN A 391 34.58 -4.88 -0.28
N GLN A 392 35.71 -4.80 0.43
CA GLN A 392 36.82 -3.93 0.04
C GLN A 392 37.48 -4.41 -1.27
N ASP A 393 37.66 -5.73 -1.41
CA ASP A 393 38.23 -6.30 -2.63
C ASP A 393 37.29 -6.09 -3.82
N VAL A 394 35.97 -6.22 -3.61
CA VAL A 394 34.97 -5.92 -4.65
C VAL A 394 35.07 -4.48 -5.13
N ILE A 395 35.20 -3.51 -4.21
CA ILE A 395 35.39 -2.10 -4.57
C ILE A 395 36.65 -1.93 -5.41
N ASN A 396 37.78 -2.46 -4.93
CA ASN A 396 39.07 -2.37 -5.63
C ASN A 396 39.01 -3.00 -7.02
N ALA A 397 38.38 -4.16 -7.15
CA ALA A 397 38.24 -4.87 -8.42
C ALA A 397 37.38 -4.09 -9.42
N ILE A 398 36.24 -3.54 -8.99
CA ILE A 398 35.37 -2.72 -9.84
C ILE A 398 36.12 -1.47 -10.35
N GLU A 399 36.90 -0.82 -9.48
CA GLU A 399 37.73 0.35 -9.83
C GLU A 399 38.81 0.03 -10.86
N GLN A 400 39.40 -1.17 -10.76
CA GLN A 400 40.37 -1.74 -11.70
C GLN A 400 39.73 -2.35 -12.97
N ASP A 401 38.46 -2.04 -13.21
CA ASP A 401 37.67 -2.49 -14.36
C ASP A 401 37.44 -4.00 -14.46
N TYR A 402 37.61 -4.74 -13.36
CA TYR A 402 37.16 -6.12 -13.26
C TYR A 402 35.63 -6.22 -13.28
N ARG A 403 35.10 -7.23 -13.97
CA ARG A 403 33.68 -7.55 -14.07
C ARG A 403 33.47 -9.05 -13.87
N LEU A 404 32.25 -9.41 -13.42
CA LEU A 404 31.91 -10.82 -13.23
C LEU A 404 31.98 -11.57 -14.57
N PRO A 405 32.53 -12.80 -14.56
CA PRO A 405 32.52 -13.66 -15.73
C PRO A 405 31.10 -14.11 -16.09
N PRO A 406 30.87 -14.61 -17.32
CA PRO A 406 29.59 -15.20 -17.66
C PRO A 406 29.27 -16.39 -16.72
N PRO A 407 28.04 -16.50 -16.22
CA PRO A 407 27.56 -17.73 -15.59
C PRO A 407 27.67 -18.93 -16.54
N MET A 408 27.68 -20.13 -15.97
CA MET A 408 27.76 -21.35 -16.79
C MET A 408 26.56 -21.46 -17.73
N ASP A 409 26.80 -21.87 -18.97
CA ASP A 409 25.78 -21.99 -20.03
C ASP A 409 25.01 -20.69 -20.34
N CYS A 410 25.53 -19.54 -19.89
CA CYS A 410 24.93 -18.24 -20.17
C CYS A 410 25.07 -17.88 -21.66
N PRO A 411 23.97 -17.52 -22.34
CA PRO A 411 24.03 -16.96 -23.68
C PRO A 411 24.94 -15.73 -23.75
N ALA A 412 25.79 -15.68 -24.79
CA ALA A 412 26.71 -14.57 -25.05
C ALA A 412 26.01 -13.22 -25.12
N ALA A 413 24.82 -13.19 -25.72
CA ALA A 413 24.04 -11.96 -25.86
C ALA A 413 23.54 -11.41 -24.51
N LEU A 414 23.26 -12.29 -23.54
CA LEU A 414 22.87 -11.87 -22.19
C LEU A 414 24.06 -11.37 -21.38
N HIS A 415 25.20 -12.07 -21.46
CA HIS A 415 26.42 -11.61 -20.79
C HIS A 415 26.92 -10.28 -21.35
N GLN A 416 26.84 -10.07 -22.67
CA GLN A 416 27.16 -8.78 -23.28
C GLN A 416 26.26 -7.66 -22.72
N LEU A 417 24.95 -7.91 -22.59
CA LEU A 417 24.03 -6.94 -21.98
C LEU A 417 24.37 -6.65 -20.50
N MET A 418 24.87 -7.63 -19.75
CA MET A 418 25.40 -7.40 -18.38
C MET A 418 26.62 -6.46 -18.42
N LEU A 419 27.58 -6.70 -19.33
CA LEU A 419 28.75 -5.84 -19.51
C LEU A 419 28.37 -4.42 -19.93
N ASP A 420 27.35 -4.25 -20.77
CA ASP A 420 26.80 -2.94 -21.16
C ASP A 420 26.18 -2.22 -19.94
N CYS A 421 25.52 -2.95 -19.04
CA CYS A 421 25.03 -2.41 -17.77
C CYS A 421 26.17 -2.00 -16.81
N TRP A 422 27.33 -2.65 -16.89
CA TRP A 422 28.50 -2.40 -16.04
C TRP A 422 29.57 -1.49 -16.67
N GLN A 423 29.18 -0.65 -17.64
CA GLN A 423 30.06 0.40 -18.14
C GLN A 423 30.45 1.37 -17.02
N LYS A 424 31.73 1.75 -17.00
CA LYS A 424 32.29 2.67 -15.99
C LYS A 424 31.64 4.04 -16.09
N ASP A 425 31.56 4.59 -17.31
CA ASP A 425 30.74 5.78 -17.57
C ASP A 425 29.25 5.40 -17.52
N ARG A 426 28.56 5.96 -16.53
CA ARG A 426 27.12 5.77 -16.33
C ARG A 426 26.28 6.22 -17.52
N ASN A 427 26.76 7.16 -18.33
CA ASN A 427 26.03 7.64 -19.52
C ASN A 427 26.14 6.68 -20.70
N SER A 428 27.12 5.76 -20.68
CA SER A 428 27.27 4.70 -21.67
C SER A 428 26.42 3.47 -21.37
N ARG A 429 25.82 3.39 -20.17
CA ARG A 429 24.92 2.29 -19.78
C ARG A 429 23.59 2.43 -20.52
N PRO A 430 22.96 1.32 -20.96
CA PRO A 430 21.67 1.37 -21.63
C PRO A 430 20.58 1.84 -20.66
N ARG A 431 19.60 2.57 -21.16
CA ARG A 431 18.39 2.90 -20.38
C ARG A 431 17.52 1.65 -20.22
N PHE A 432 16.72 1.57 -19.16
CA PHE A 432 15.79 0.44 -18.98
C PHE A 432 14.84 0.21 -20.17
N ALA A 433 14.42 1.26 -20.88
CA ALA A 433 13.65 1.12 -22.11
C ALA A 433 14.41 0.35 -23.22
N GLU A 434 15.71 0.60 -23.35
CA GLU A 434 16.59 -0.09 -24.32
C GLU A 434 16.82 -1.55 -23.89
N ILE A 435 17.01 -1.79 -22.59
CA ILE A 435 17.13 -3.13 -22.01
C ILE A 435 15.88 -3.97 -22.32
N VAL A 436 14.68 -3.44 -22.05
CA VAL A 436 13.41 -4.12 -22.35
C VAL A 436 13.32 -4.46 -23.84
N ASN A 437 13.66 -3.51 -24.72
CA ASN A 437 13.63 -3.72 -26.17
C ASN A 437 14.62 -4.82 -26.61
N THR A 438 15.81 -4.86 -26.01
CA THR A 438 16.83 -5.88 -26.29
C THR A 438 16.35 -7.27 -25.86
N LEU A 439 15.78 -7.40 -24.66
CA LEU A 439 15.24 -8.67 -24.16
C LEU A 439 14.03 -9.12 -24.98
N ASP A 440 13.13 -8.21 -25.36
CA ASP A 440 12.00 -8.51 -26.23
C ASP A 440 12.45 -9.05 -27.61
N LYS A 441 13.57 -8.53 -28.16
CA LYS A 441 14.16 -9.06 -29.41
C LYS A 441 14.70 -10.48 -29.21
N MET A 442 15.36 -10.76 -28.09
CA MET A 442 15.86 -12.10 -27.76
C MET A 442 14.71 -13.10 -27.57
N ILE A 443 13.60 -12.68 -26.93
CA ILE A 443 12.41 -13.52 -26.73
C ILE A 443 11.73 -13.84 -28.08
N ARG A 444 11.61 -12.85 -28.97
CA ARG A 444 11.04 -13.04 -30.31
C ARG A 444 11.92 -13.89 -31.23
N ASN A 445 13.23 -13.94 -30.97
CA ASN A 445 14.19 -14.77 -31.70
C ASN A 445 15.04 -15.63 -30.76
N PRO A 446 14.49 -16.74 -30.21
CA PRO A 446 15.19 -17.59 -29.26
C PRO A 446 16.48 -18.22 -29.81
N ALA A 447 16.64 -18.29 -31.14
CA ALA A 447 17.87 -18.79 -31.75
C ALA A 447 19.10 -17.94 -31.37
N SER A 448 18.90 -16.64 -31.09
CA SER A 448 19.97 -15.74 -30.61
C SER A 448 20.53 -16.12 -29.24
N LEU A 449 19.83 -16.98 -28.48
CA LEU A 449 20.24 -17.43 -27.15
C LEU A 449 21.04 -18.74 -27.18
N LYS A 450 21.30 -19.32 -28.36
CA LYS A 450 22.02 -20.60 -28.47
C LYS A 450 23.53 -20.48 -28.32
N THR A 451 24.11 -19.34 -28.68
CA THR A 451 25.55 -19.11 -28.57
C THR A 451 25.90 -18.81 -27.12
N VAL A 452 26.66 -19.71 -26.48
CA VAL A 452 27.11 -19.57 -25.08
C VAL A 452 28.34 -18.66 -25.01
N ALA A 453 28.42 -17.84 -23.96
CA ALA A 453 29.57 -16.99 -23.68
C ALA A 453 30.79 -17.83 -23.29
N THR A 454 31.94 -17.60 -23.94
CA THR A 454 33.21 -18.21 -23.53
C THR A 454 33.83 -17.39 -22.40
N VAL A 455 34.48 -18.05 -21.44
CA VAL A 455 35.32 -17.36 -20.45
C VAL A 455 36.57 -16.88 -21.18
N THR A 456 36.61 -15.61 -21.59
CA THR A 456 37.84 -15.00 -22.07
C THR A 456 38.84 -14.94 -20.91
N ALA A 457 40.05 -15.47 -21.13
CA ALA A 457 41.16 -15.28 -20.21
C ALA A 457 41.44 -13.77 -20.13
N VAL A 458 41.01 -13.13 -19.05
CA VAL A 458 41.36 -11.73 -18.76
C VAL A 458 42.89 -11.68 -18.61
N PRO A 459 43.59 -10.68 -19.19
CA PRO A 459 45.03 -10.55 -19.01
C PRO A 459 45.36 -10.53 -17.52
N SER A 460 46.32 -11.35 -17.14
CA SER A 460 46.84 -11.54 -15.78
C SER A 460 47.10 -10.20 -15.09
N GLN A 461 46.14 -9.73 -14.30
CA GLN A 461 46.41 -8.84 -13.18
C GLN A 461 46.80 -9.72 -11.99
N PRO A 462 47.81 -9.35 -11.19
CA PRO A 462 48.34 -10.20 -10.12
C PRO A 462 47.32 -10.57 -9.01
N LEU A 463 46.19 -9.85 -8.92
CA LEU A 463 45.07 -10.20 -8.03
C LEU A 463 44.06 -11.20 -8.65
N LEU A 464 44.17 -11.49 -9.94
CA LEU A 464 43.15 -12.15 -10.78
C LEU A 464 43.74 -13.23 -11.69
N ASP A 465 44.90 -13.81 -11.37
CA ASP A 465 45.48 -14.89 -12.16
C ASP A 465 44.48 -16.06 -12.27
N ARG A 466 43.90 -16.19 -13.47
CA ARG A 466 42.94 -17.21 -13.90
C ARG A 466 43.54 -18.05 -15.02
N SER A 467 44.83 -18.36 -14.93
CA SER A 467 45.36 -19.51 -15.64
C SER A 467 44.58 -20.76 -15.22
N ILE A 468 44.24 -21.63 -16.18
CA ILE A 468 43.72 -22.97 -15.86
C ILE A 468 44.73 -23.59 -14.91
N PRO A 469 44.35 -23.92 -13.66
CA PRO A 469 45.31 -24.41 -12.70
C PRO A 469 45.93 -25.70 -13.25
N ASP A 470 47.26 -25.77 -13.36
CA ASP A 470 47.92 -27.00 -13.76
C ASP A 470 47.62 -28.06 -12.70
N PHE A 471 46.70 -28.98 -13.01
CA PHE A 471 46.20 -29.93 -12.01
C PHE A 471 47.24 -30.98 -11.63
N THR A 472 48.38 -31.03 -12.32
CA THR A 472 49.54 -31.83 -11.95
C THR A 472 50.41 -31.15 -10.87
N ALA A 473 50.21 -29.85 -10.61
CA ALA A 473 50.98 -29.07 -9.64
C ALA A 473 50.38 -29.06 -8.21
N PHE A 474 49.15 -29.53 -8.02
CA PHE A 474 48.52 -29.59 -6.70
C PHE A 474 48.95 -30.85 -5.94
N THR A 475 49.41 -30.66 -4.69
CA THR A 475 49.78 -31.80 -3.82
C THR A 475 48.71 -32.11 -2.79
N THR A 476 47.81 -31.17 -2.49
CA THR A 476 46.75 -31.35 -1.49
C THR A 476 45.36 -30.98 -2.02
N VAL A 477 44.33 -31.53 -1.39
CA VAL A 477 42.92 -31.17 -1.65
C VAL A 477 42.64 -29.71 -1.29
N ASP A 478 43.36 -29.16 -0.30
CA ASP A 478 43.26 -27.76 0.10
C ASP A 478 43.78 -26.81 -0.98
N ASP A 479 44.92 -27.12 -1.59
CA ASP A 479 45.50 -26.34 -2.69
C ASP A 479 44.57 -26.36 -3.91
N TRP A 480 44.04 -27.53 -4.26
CA TRP A 480 43.09 -27.67 -5.36
C TRP A 480 41.79 -26.91 -5.11
N LEU A 481 41.17 -27.07 -3.94
CA LEU A 481 39.96 -26.33 -3.57
C LEU A 481 40.24 -24.82 -3.56
N SER A 482 41.41 -24.38 -3.10
CA SER A 482 41.81 -22.98 -3.15
C SER A 482 41.97 -22.47 -4.59
N ALA A 483 42.57 -23.27 -5.48
CA ALA A 483 42.76 -22.93 -6.88
C ALA A 483 41.44 -22.79 -7.64
N ILE A 484 40.48 -23.70 -7.41
CA ILE A 484 39.15 -23.60 -8.00
C ILE A 484 38.22 -22.65 -7.24
N LYS A 485 38.73 -21.94 -6.22
CA LYS A 485 37.97 -21.08 -5.32
C LYS A 485 36.76 -21.86 -4.79
N MET A 486 36.99 -22.86 -3.96
CA MET A 486 36.00 -23.70 -3.26
C MET A 486 36.53 -24.09 -1.87
N VAL A 487 37.51 -23.33 -1.33
CA VAL A 487 38.19 -23.62 -0.04
C VAL A 487 37.22 -23.69 1.15
N GLN A 488 36.06 -23.04 1.06
CA GLN A 488 34.99 -23.14 2.08
C GLN A 488 34.48 -24.57 2.31
N TYR A 489 34.70 -25.48 1.35
CA TYR A 489 34.33 -26.89 1.47
C TYR A 489 35.49 -27.75 1.99
N ARG A 490 36.66 -27.18 2.30
CA ARG A 490 37.83 -27.90 2.78
C ARG A 490 37.49 -28.86 3.91
N ASP A 491 36.87 -28.37 4.98
CA ASP A 491 36.57 -29.17 6.15
C ASP A 491 35.53 -30.26 5.84
N SER A 492 34.56 -29.97 4.96
CA SER A 492 33.61 -30.97 4.45
C SER A 492 34.30 -32.12 3.73
N PHE A 493 35.26 -31.82 2.84
CA PHE A 493 36.02 -32.83 2.10
C PHE A 493 36.89 -33.67 3.03
N LEU A 494 37.62 -33.02 3.95
CA LEU A 494 38.50 -33.70 4.90
C LEU A 494 37.73 -34.59 5.87
N THR A 495 36.61 -34.09 6.42
CA THR A 495 35.76 -34.85 7.35
C THR A 495 35.12 -36.06 6.69
N ALA A 496 34.80 -35.97 5.41
CA ALA A 496 34.24 -37.06 4.63
C ALA A 496 35.27 -38.07 4.09
N GLY A 497 36.56 -37.88 4.40
CA GLY A 497 37.64 -38.78 4.01
C GLY A 497 38.22 -38.54 2.61
N PHE A 498 37.84 -37.46 1.93
CA PHE A 498 38.45 -37.06 0.66
C PHE A 498 39.75 -36.27 0.91
N THR A 499 40.77 -36.96 1.41
CA THR A 499 42.05 -36.36 1.84
C THR A 499 43.12 -36.30 0.75
N SER A 500 42.86 -36.85 -0.44
CA SER A 500 43.80 -36.87 -1.57
C SER A 500 43.11 -36.58 -2.90
N LEU A 501 43.85 -36.02 -3.85
CA LEU A 501 43.32 -35.72 -5.19
C LEU A 501 42.88 -36.99 -5.93
N GLN A 502 43.48 -38.14 -5.62
CA GLN A 502 43.10 -39.42 -6.18
C GLN A 502 41.73 -39.91 -5.68
N LEU A 503 41.38 -39.62 -4.42
CA LEU A 503 40.03 -39.90 -3.89
C LEU A 503 39.01 -38.90 -4.44
N VAL A 504 39.41 -37.63 -4.54
CA VAL A 504 38.58 -36.56 -5.12
C VAL A 504 38.24 -36.86 -6.58
N THR A 505 39.18 -37.40 -7.37
CA THR A 505 38.90 -37.75 -8.77
C THR A 505 37.87 -38.84 -8.91
N GLN A 506 37.52 -39.60 -7.88
CA GLN A 506 36.48 -40.63 -7.94
C GLN A 506 35.09 -40.14 -7.51
N MET A 507 35.00 -38.89 -7.04
CA MET A 507 33.75 -38.35 -6.54
C MET A 507 32.66 -38.27 -7.61
N THR A 508 31.44 -38.51 -7.14
CA THR A 508 30.20 -38.36 -7.89
C THR A 508 29.45 -37.11 -7.46
N SER A 509 28.39 -36.75 -8.20
CA SER A 509 27.49 -35.66 -7.79
C SER A 509 26.80 -35.96 -6.46
N GLU A 510 26.53 -37.24 -6.17
CA GLU A 510 25.90 -37.68 -4.92
C GLU A 510 26.84 -37.50 -3.72
N ASP A 511 28.15 -37.74 -3.91
CA ASP A 511 29.15 -37.48 -2.87
C ASP A 511 29.22 -36.01 -2.50
N LEU A 512 29.16 -35.11 -3.48
CA LEU A 512 29.19 -33.66 -3.24
C LEU A 512 27.98 -33.20 -2.42
N LEU A 513 26.80 -33.71 -2.75
CA LEU A 513 25.59 -33.45 -1.95
C LEU A 513 25.74 -33.96 -0.52
N ARG A 514 26.26 -35.18 -0.35
CA ARG A 514 26.46 -35.81 0.97
C ARG A 514 27.41 -35.03 1.88
N ILE A 515 28.42 -34.37 1.33
CA ILE A 515 29.38 -33.57 2.11
C ILE A 515 28.96 -32.10 2.29
N GLY A 516 27.74 -31.75 1.87
CA GLY A 516 27.16 -30.42 2.09
C GLY A 516 27.44 -29.40 0.98
N VAL A 517 27.93 -29.82 -0.19
CA VAL A 517 27.96 -28.97 -1.39
C VAL A 517 26.55 -28.97 -2.01
N THR A 518 25.64 -28.17 -1.46
CA THR A 518 24.24 -28.13 -1.91
C THR A 518 24.01 -27.19 -3.09
N LEU A 519 24.88 -26.20 -3.29
CA LEU A 519 24.79 -25.27 -4.41
C LEU A 519 25.24 -25.96 -5.69
N ALA A 520 24.31 -26.14 -6.64
CA ALA A 520 24.57 -26.85 -7.87
C ALA A 520 25.63 -26.18 -8.76
N GLY A 521 25.72 -24.84 -8.78
CA GLY A 521 26.81 -24.13 -9.44
C GLY A 521 28.19 -24.51 -8.88
N HIS A 522 28.28 -24.66 -7.55
CA HIS A 522 29.49 -25.17 -6.89
C HIS A 522 29.72 -26.65 -7.20
N GLN A 523 28.67 -27.49 -7.17
CA GLN A 523 28.78 -28.90 -7.55
C GLN A 523 29.31 -29.03 -8.97
N LYS A 524 28.73 -28.31 -9.92
CA LYS A 524 29.11 -28.36 -11.34
C LYS A 524 30.52 -27.82 -11.57
N LYS A 525 30.92 -26.76 -10.86
CA LYS A 525 32.30 -26.24 -10.90
C LYS A 525 33.31 -27.28 -10.38
N ILE A 526 32.99 -27.91 -9.25
CA ILE A 526 33.83 -28.95 -8.64
C ILE A 526 33.90 -30.18 -9.56
N LEU A 527 32.77 -30.67 -10.08
CA LEU A 527 32.69 -31.81 -10.99
C LEU A 527 33.41 -31.56 -12.31
N ASN A 528 33.27 -30.35 -12.88
CA ASN A 528 34.00 -29.98 -14.09
C ASN A 528 35.51 -29.96 -13.84
N SER A 529 35.95 -29.43 -12.69
CA SER A 529 37.37 -29.48 -12.31
C SER A 529 37.85 -30.91 -12.09
N ILE A 530 37.06 -31.77 -11.44
CA ILE A 530 37.35 -33.21 -11.30
C ILE A 530 37.48 -33.87 -12.68
N HIS A 531 36.59 -33.53 -13.62
CA HIS A 531 36.65 -34.04 -14.98
C HIS A 531 37.92 -33.59 -15.71
N SER A 532 38.27 -32.30 -15.63
CA SER A 532 39.53 -31.77 -16.18
C SER A 532 40.75 -32.44 -15.55
N MET A 533 40.73 -32.68 -14.24
CA MET A 533 41.78 -33.38 -13.50
C MET A 533 41.92 -34.83 -13.98
N ARG A 534 40.81 -35.57 -14.18
CA ARG A 534 40.83 -36.93 -14.77
C ARG A 534 41.47 -36.94 -16.15
N VAL A 535 41.09 -35.99 -17.01
CA VAL A 535 41.62 -35.90 -18.38
C VAL A 535 43.12 -35.63 -18.36
N GLN A 536 43.60 -34.68 -17.55
CA GLN A 536 45.03 -34.36 -17.46
C GLN A 536 45.87 -35.49 -16.82
N MET A 537 45.35 -36.14 -15.77
CA MET A 537 46.01 -37.30 -15.15
C MET A 537 46.08 -38.50 -16.10
N SER A 538 45.11 -38.67 -17.00
CA SER A 538 45.13 -39.73 -18.03
C SER A 538 46.11 -39.45 -19.18
N GLN A 539 46.51 -38.19 -19.39
CA GLN A 539 47.41 -37.76 -20.47
C GLN A 539 48.88 -37.63 -20.06
N SER A 540 49.21 -37.86 -18.78
CA SER A 540 50.58 -37.82 -18.24
C SER A 540 51.01 -39.20 -17.76
N PRO A 541 51.66 -40.05 -18.59
CA PRO A 541 52.02 -41.43 -18.23
C PRO A 541 53.23 -41.55 -17.27
N THR A 542 53.60 -40.50 -16.53
CA THR A 542 54.90 -40.44 -15.80
C THR A 542 54.77 -40.33 -14.28
N ALA A 543 53.62 -40.67 -13.70
CA ALA A 543 53.43 -40.73 -12.25
C ALA A 543 52.86 -42.07 -11.76
N MET A 544 53.11 -43.16 -12.50
CA MET A 544 53.02 -44.52 -11.94
C MET A 544 54.42 -45.13 -11.91
N ALA A 545 55.21 -44.69 -10.92
CA ALA A 545 56.36 -45.41 -10.39
C ALA A 545 56.53 -45.02 -8.92
#